data_AF-A0A1D9Q735-F1
#
_entry.id   AF-A0A1D9Q735-F1
#
_cell.length_a   1.000
_cell.length_b   1.000
_cell.length_c   1.000
_cell.angle_alpha   90.00
_cell.angle_beta   90.00
_cell.angle_gamma   90.00
#
_symmetry.space_group_name_H-M   'P 1'
#
loop_
_entity.id
_entity.type
_entity.pdbx_description
1 polymer ?
#
loop_
_entity_poly.entity_id
_entity_poly.type
_entity_poly.pdbx_seq_one_letter_code
_entity_poly.pdbx_strand_id
1 'polypeptide(L)'
;MEIQSKEARIILAIEAIQKSKNLTVGKAAKIYKVPRTTLRDRIDGRIHRMETRANNLNLTEKEEEVLIQYIIDMDERGFAPKLSGVEDMANYILELRGAKRVGKLWAHRFVKRCTKLKTCFSRVYDFQRALCEDPKLIEEWFGLVSNMQAKYGIIGFLETRKSIRLN
;
A
#
# COMPACT_ATOMS: atom_id res chain seq x y z
N MET A 1 23.31 -26.15 5.28
CA MET A 1 22.56 -26.22 6.55
C MET A 1 21.63 -25.02 6.58
N GLU A 2 20.33 -25.22 6.37
CA GLU A 2 19.37 -24.12 6.51
C GLU A 2 19.31 -23.68 7.97
N ILE A 3 19.69 -22.43 8.22
CA ILE A 3 19.52 -21.80 9.52
C ILE A 3 18.02 -21.55 9.67
N GLN A 4 17.28 -22.48 10.27
CA GLN A 4 15.87 -22.27 10.59
C GLN A 4 15.74 -20.99 11.43
N SER A 5 14.84 -20.09 11.00
CA SER A 5 14.51 -18.88 11.74
C SER A 5 14.11 -19.22 13.18
N LYS A 6 14.51 -18.37 14.13
CA LYS A 6 14.16 -18.52 15.55
C LYS A 6 12.65 -18.69 15.74
N GLU A 7 11.85 -18.01 14.92
CA GLU A 7 10.39 -18.10 14.97
C GLU A 7 9.82 -19.41 14.46
N ALA A 8 10.42 -19.99 13.41
CA ALA A 8 10.03 -21.31 12.94
C ALA A 8 10.20 -22.37 14.05
N ARG A 9 11.27 -22.27 14.84
CA ARG A 9 11.53 -23.17 15.98
C ARG A 9 10.51 -22.99 17.10
N ILE A 10 10.03 -21.77 17.31
CA ILE A 10 8.98 -21.47 18.31
C ILE A 10 7.65 -22.07 17.86
N ILE A 11 7.28 -21.91 16.60
CA ILE A 11 6.05 -22.48 16.03
C ILE A 11 6.07 -24.01 16.14
N LEU A 12 7.18 -24.65 15.74
CA LEU A 12 7.36 -26.10 15.87
C LEU A 12 7.26 -26.57 17.34
N ALA A 13 7.78 -25.79 18.29
CA ALA A 13 7.67 -26.12 19.71
C ALA A 13 6.23 -26.02 20.23
N ILE A 14 5.45 -25.04 19.76
CA ILE A 14 4.03 -24.90 20.10
C ILE A 14 3.24 -26.08 19.54
N GLU A 15 3.45 -26.44 18.27
CA GLU A 15 2.81 -27.59 17.65
C GLU A 15 3.12 -28.90 18.38
N ALA A 16 4.38 -29.08 18.83
CA ALA A 16 4.78 -30.25 19.58
C ALA A 16 4.06 -30.36 20.94
N ILE A 17 3.90 -29.24 21.65
CA ILE A 17 3.12 -29.17 22.90
C ILE A 17 1.65 -29.49 22.64
N GLN A 18 1.06 -28.98 21.56
CA GLN A 18 -0.34 -29.25 21.21
C GLN A 18 -0.57 -30.73 20.84
N LYS A 19 0.37 -31.33 20.09
CA LYS A 19 0.28 -32.74 19.67
C LYS A 19 0.52 -33.72 20.82
N SER A 20 1.29 -33.34 21.84
CA SER A 20 1.65 -34.24 22.93
C SER A 20 1.24 -33.71 24.31
N LYS A 21 0.25 -34.36 24.93
CA LYS A 21 -0.24 -34.00 26.28
C LYS A 21 0.82 -34.03 27.38
N ASN A 22 1.96 -34.70 27.16
CA ASN A 22 3.03 -34.88 28.15
C ASN A 22 4.22 -33.91 27.97
N LEU A 23 4.24 -33.09 26.91
CA LEU A 23 5.30 -32.08 26.75
C LEU A 23 4.98 -30.84 27.57
N THR A 24 5.82 -30.56 28.55
CA THR A 24 5.78 -29.26 29.23
C THR A 24 6.52 -28.20 28.41
N VAL A 25 6.12 -26.94 28.57
CA VAL A 25 6.78 -25.78 27.93
C VAL A 25 8.30 -25.79 28.17
N GLY A 26 8.75 -26.18 29.38
CA GLY A 26 10.18 -26.27 29.70
C GLY A 26 10.93 -27.37 28.95
N LYS A 27 10.29 -28.53 28.72
CA LYS A 27 10.89 -29.61 27.93
C LYS A 27 10.95 -29.24 26.45
N ALA A 28 9.86 -28.71 25.90
CA ALA A 28 9.81 -28.22 24.52
C ALA A 28 10.88 -27.13 24.27
N ALA A 29 11.01 -26.16 25.18
CA ALA A 29 12.03 -25.11 25.08
C ALA A 29 13.46 -25.67 24.94
N LYS A 30 13.79 -26.73 25.70
CA LYS A 30 15.10 -27.40 25.62
C LYS A 30 15.28 -28.15 24.30
N ILE A 31 14.29 -28.94 23.88
CA ILE A 31 14.35 -29.75 22.64
C ILE A 31 14.54 -28.84 21.42
N TYR A 32 13.73 -27.79 21.32
CA TYR A 32 13.72 -26.88 20.18
C TYR A 32 14.76 -25.75 20.30
N LYS A 33 15.52 -25.70 21.41
CA LYS A 33 16.54 -24.68 21.73
C LYS A 33 16.00 -23.25 21.64
N VAL A 34 14.84 -23.01 22.24
CA VAL A 34 14.19 -21.68 22.31
C VAL A 34 14.08 -21.22 23.77
N PRO A 35 14.17 -19.90 24.06
CA PRO A 35 13.97 -19.41 25.42
C PRO A 35 12.57 -19.74 25.94
N ARG A 36 12.49 -20.27 27.16
CA ARG A 36 11.22 -20.66 27.80
C ARG A 36 10.24 -19.49 27.92
N THR A 37 10.74 -18.29 28.21
CA THR A 37 9.94 -17.07 28.34
C THR A 37 9.28 -16.71 27.00
N THR A 38 10.06 -16.68 25.92
CA THR A 38 9.55 -16.41 24.56
C THR A 38 8.52 -17.44 24.12
N LEU A 39 8.75 -18.74 24.42
CA LEU A 39 7.79 -19.79 24.08
C LEU A 39 6.48 -19.64 24.87
N ARG A 40 6.56 -19.30 26.16
CA ARG A 40 5.38 -19.02 26.99
C ARG A 40 4.61 -17.80 26.48
N ASP A 41 5.31 -16.69 26.26
CA ASP A 41 4.73 -15.46 25.71
C ASP A 41 3.95 -15.75 24.41
N ARG A 42 4.48 -16.64 23.57
CA ARG A 42 3.86 -17.03 22.30
C ARG A 42 2.62 -17.91 22.48
N ILE A 43 2.64 -18.82 23.45
CA ILE A 43 1.47 -19.62 23.84
C ILE A 43 0.38 -18.73 24.43
N ASP A 44 0.77 -17.71 25.20
CA ASP A 44 -0.13 -16.72 25.79
C ASP A 44 -0.65 -15.69 24.76
N GLY A 45 -0.33 -15.86 23.48
CA GLY A 45 -0.87 -15.08 22.36
C GLY A 45 -0.08 -13.83 21.99
N ARG A 46 1.12 -13.60 22.54
CA ARG A 46 1.95 -12.46 22.09
C ARG A 46 2.46 -12.71 20.68
N ILE A 47 2.13 -11.78 19.77
CA ILE A 47 2.49 -11.87 18.35
C ILE A 47 3.96 -11.48 18.16
N HIS A 48 4.56 -11.94 17.05
CA HIS A 48 5.93 -11.60 16.70
C HIS A 48 6.02 -10.10 16.51
N ARG A 49 7.09 -9.46 16.99
CA ARG A 49 7.22 -8.02 16.77
C ARG A 49 7.26 -7.66 15.27
N MET A 50 7.82 -8.53 14.41
CA MET A 50 7.82 -8.28 12.95
C MET A 50 6.45 -8.45 12.30
N GLU A 51 5.55 -9.24 12.91
CA GLU A 51 4.17 -9.40 12.46
C GLU A 51 3.25 -8.33 13.07
N THR A 52 3.69 -7.68 14.14
CA THR A 52 2.89 -6.68 14.86
C THR A 52 3.14 -5.29 14.28
N ARG A 53 2.05 -4.58 13.99
CA ARG A 53 2.07 -3.17 13.56
C ARG A 53 2.73 -2.29 14.64
N ALA A 54 3.49 -1.29 14.21
CA ALA A 54 4.07 -0.31 15.13
C ALA A 54 2.95 0.54 15.77
N ASN A 55 3.02 0.73 17.09
CA ASN A 55 1.97 1.36 17.89
C ASN A 55 1.67 2.83 17.51
N ASN A 56 2.53 3.47 16.71
CA ASN A 56 2.50 4.91 16.40
C ASN A 56 2.12 5.21 14.93
N LEU A 57 1.36 4.34 14.28
CA LEU A 57 0.80 4.65 12.96
C LEU A 57 -0.47 5.49 13.15
N ASN A 58 -0.48 6.71 12.59
CA ASN A 58 -1.61 7.64 12.73
C ASN A 58 -2.89 7.14 12.04
N LEU A 59 -2.77 6.40 10.94
CA LEU A 59 -3.91 5.79 10.26
C LEU A 59 -4.16 4.37 10.77
N THR A 60 -5.43 3.99 10.86
CA THR A 60 -5.89 2.61 11.07
C THR A 60 -5.72 1.80 9.79
N GLU A 61 -5.80 0.47 9.90
CA GLU A 61 -5.69 -0.43 8.75
C GLU A 61 -6.76 -0.15 7.69
N LYS A 62 -8.01 0.03 8.11
CA LYS A 62 -9.13 0.37 7.21
C LYS A 62 -8.92 1.71 6.50
N GLU A 63 -8.43 2.71 7.21
CA GLU A 63 -8.13 4.02 6.61
C GLU A 63 -7.00 3.93 5.58
N GLU A 64 -5.98 3.11 5.85
CA GLU A 64 -4.92 2.84 4.87
C GLU A 64 -5.44 2.08 3.65
N GLU A 65 -6.35 1.12 3.83
CA GLU A 65 -6.99 0.41 2.73
C GLU A 65 -7.80 1.36 1.84
N VAL A 66 -8.58 2.26 2.44
CA VAL A 66 -9.33 3.30 1.70
C VAL A 66 -8.37 4.21 0.93
N LEU A 67 -7.26 4.61 1.56
CA LEU A 67 -6.25 5.43 0.89
C LEU A 67 -5.56 4.71 -0.28
N ILE A 68 -5.29 3.40 -0.14
CA ILE A 68 -4.75 2.58 -1.23
C ILE A 68 -5.76 2.48 -2.37
N GLN A 69 -7.03 2.22 -2.05
CA GLN A 69 -8.08 2.13 -3.07
C GLN A 69 -8.25 3.45 -3.83
N TYR A 70 -8.17 4.57 -3.13
CA TYR A 70 -8.16 5.90 -3.73
C TYR A 70 -6.99 6.09 -4.70
N ILE A 71 -5.78 5.65 -4.33
CA ILE A 71 -4.60 5.73 -5.21
C ILE A 71 -4.80 4.88 -6.47
N ILE A 72 -5.35 3.67 -6.34
CA ILE A 72 -5.61 2.77 -7.47
C ILE A 72 -6.67 3.37 -8.40
N ASP A 73 -7.78 3.86 -7.85
CA ASP A 73 -8.85 4.50 -8.62
C ASP A 73 -8.36 5.77 -9.34
N MET A 74 -7.43 6.52 -8.76
CA MET A 74 -6.76 7.64 -9.44
C MET A 74 -5.89 7.17 -10.62
N ASP A 75 -5.12 6.10 -10.43
CA ASP A 75 -4.27 5.51 -11.47
C ASP A 75 -5.10 4.93 -12.64
N GLU A 76 -6.19 4.23 -12.34
CA GLU A 76 -7.15 3.72 -13.32
C GLU A 76 -7.81 4.83 -14.15
N ARG A 77 -7.91 6.04 -13.60
CA ARG A 77 -8.38 7.25 -14.30
C ARG A 77 -7.31 7.93 -15.15
N GLY A 78 -6.09 7.40 -15.16
CA GLY A 78 -4.94 8.00 -15.83
C GLY A 78 -4.31 9.17 -15.09
N PHE A 79 -4.69 9.41 -13.83
CA PHE A 79 -4.07 10.44 -12.99
C PHE A 79 -3.02 9.81 -12.09
N ALA A 80 -1.75 10.10 -12.34
CA ALA A 80 -0.68 9.70 -11.42
C ALA A 80 -0.76 10.53 -10.12
N PRO A 81 -1.14 9.94 -8.96
CA PRO A 81 -1.26 10.71 -7.73
C PRO A 81 0.13 11.12 -7.23
N LYS A 82 0.30 12.42 -6.99
CA LYS A 82 1.52 12.97 -6.38
C LYS A 82 1.57 12.61 -4.89
N LEU A 83 2.77 12.55 -4.32
CA LEU A 83 2.96 12.35 -2.88
C LEU A 83 2.20 13.41 -2.04
N SER A 84 2.11 14.64 -2.53
CA SER A 84 1.30 15.69 -1.89
C SER A 84 -0.19 15.35 -1.87
N GLY A 85 -0.75 14.82 -2.97
CA GLY A 85 -2.15 14.42 -3.01
C GLY A 85 -2.45 13.23 -2.09
N VAL A 86 -1.50 12.31 -1.92
CA VAL A 86 -1.61 11.21 -0.93
C VAL A 86 -1.58 11.77 0.49
N GLU A 87 -0.73 12.76 0.76
CA GLU A 87 -0.69 13.47 2.04
C GLU A 87 -2.00 14.22 2.33
N ASP A 88 -2.56 14.91 1.32
CA ASP A 88 -3.82 15.66 1.44
C ASP A 88 -4.98 14.72 1.75
N MET A 89 -5.09 13.59 1.04
CA MET A 89 -6.14 12.60 1.30
C MET A 89 -5.99 11.95 2.68
N ALA A 90 -4.76 11.65 3.11
CA ALA A 90 -4.52 11.13 4.45
C ALA A 90 -4.88 12.15 5.55
N ASN A 91 -4.55 13.43 5.33
CA ASN A 91 -4.93 14.50 6.25
C ASN A 91 -6.44 14.72 6.29
N TYR A 92 -7.13 14.61 5.16
CA TYR A 92 -8.58 14.68 5.10
C TYR A 92 -9.24 13.59 5.96
N ILE A 93 -8.77 12.35 5.85
CA ILE A 93 -9.25 11.24 6.70
C ILE A 93 -9.01 11.52 8.19
N LEU A 94 -7.82 12.04 8.54
CA LEU A 94 -7.48 12.36 9.93
C LEU A 94 -8.30 13.52 10.49
N GLU A 95 -8.58 14.54 9.67
CA GLU A 95 -9.39 15.69 10.03
C GLU A 95 -10.84 15.29 10.32
N LEU A 96 -11.42 14.38 9.51
CA LEU A 96 -12.74 13.79 9.79
C LEU A 96 -12.79 13.07 11.16
N ARG A 97 -11.65 12.57 11.64
CA ARG A 97 -11.52 11.92 12.95
C ARG A 97 -11.12 12.88 14.08
N GLY A 98 -10.86 14.15 13.79
CA GLY A 98 -10.30 15.11 14.75
C GLY A 98 -8.87 14.75 15.20
N ALA A 99 -8.12 14.01 14.39
CA ALA A 99 -6.75 13.60 14.67
C ALA A 99 -5.71 14.60 14.14
N LYS A 100 -4.49 14.52 14.65
CA LYS A 100 -3.37 15.36 14.19
C LYS A 100 -2.96 14.98 12.76
N ARG A 101 -2.62 15.99 11.96
CA ARG A 101 -2.09 15.85 10.60
C ARG A 101 -0.84 14.98 10.55
N VAL A 102 -0.59 14.38 9.39
CA VAL A 102 0.63 13.60 9.15
C VAL A 102 1.86 14.49 9.05
N GLY A 103 3.04 13.93 9.33
CA GLY A 103 4.31 14.65 9.19
C GLY A 103 4.81 14.69 7.73
N LYS A 104 5.68 15.64 7.42
CA LYS A 104 6.22 15.90 6.05
C LYS A 104 6.79 14.68 5.32
N LEU A 105 7.39 13.72 6.02
CA LEU A 105 7.97 12.50 5.42
C LEU A 105 7.00 11.31 5.39
N TRP A 106 5.77 11.50 5.86
CA TRP A 106 4.83 10.41 6.05
C TRP A 106 4.42 9.77 4.72
N ALA A 107 4.05 10.56 3.71
CA ALA A 107 3.63 10.04 2.41
C ALA A 107 4.74 9.21 1.74
N HIS A 108 5.98 9.70 1.77
CA HIS A 108 7.14 8.96 1.25
C HIS A 108 7.33 7.62 1.99
N ARG A 109 7.25 7.63 3.32
CA ARG A 109 7.37 6.39 4.14
C ARG A 109 6.20 5.45 3.91
N PHE A 110 5.00 5.97 3.71
CA PHE A 110 3.78 5.21 3.41
C PHE A 110 3.91 4.44 2.09
N VAL A 111 4.30 5.14 1.03
CA VAL A 111 4.50 4.50 -0.28
C VAL A 111 5.65 3.49 -0.23
N LYS A 112 6.75 3.79 0.47
CA LYS A 112 7.88 2.86 0.62
C LYS A 112 7.52 1.56 1.34
N ARG A 113 6.59 1.59 2.31
CA ARG A 113 6.17 0.38 3.05
C ARG A 113 5.07 -0.41 2.35
N CYS A 114 4.27 0.24 1.51
CA CYS A 114 3.13 -0.41 0.86
C CYS A 114 3.61 -1.17 -0.38
N THR A 115 3.83 -2.48 -0.25
CA THR A 115 4.27 -3.34 -1.37
C THR A 115 3.23 -3.48 -2.47
N LYS A 116 1.96 -3.18 -2.18
CA LYS A 116 0.87 -3.15 -3.17
C LYS A 116 1.00 -1.99 -4.16
N LEU A 117 1.70 -0.91 -3.78
CA LEU A 117 1.87 0.27 -4.62
C LEU A 117 3.26 0.26 -5.24
N LYS A 118 3.33 0.33 -6.58
CA LYS A 118 4.58 0.51 -7.31
C LYS A 118 4.73 1.97 -7.69
N THR A 119 5.83 2.59 -7.28
CA THR A 119 6.14 3.96 -7.72
C THR A 119 6.70 3.94 -9.13
N CYS A 120 6.06 4.69 -10.02
CA CYS A 120 6.54 4.94 -11.37
C CYS A 120 6.89 6.42 -11.48
N PHE A 121 8.11 6.72 -11.94
CA PHE A 121 8.54 8.09 -12.22
C PHE A 121 8.29 8.39 -13.70
N SER A 122 7.63 9.50 -13.99
CA SER A 122 7.58 10.02 -15.35
C SER A 122 8.98 10.43 -15.78
N ARG A 123 9.34 10.10 -17.03
CA ARG A 123 10.57 10.56 -17.67
C ARG A 123 10.20 11.64 -18.69
N VAL A 124 11.11 12.59 -18.90
CA VAL A 124 10.96 13.55 -19.99
C VAL A 124 10.80 12.78 -21.29
N TYR A 125 9.81 13.18 -22.07
CA TYR A 125 9.45 12.53 -23.30
C TYR A 125 10.45 12.93 -24.40
N ASP A 126 11.14 11.94 -24.98
CA ASP A 126 12.16 12.16 -26.01
C ASP A 126 11.66 11.76 -27.40
N PHE A 127 12.32 12.27 -28.44
CA PHE A 127 11.92 12.03 -29.83
C PHE A 127 11.98 10.54 -30.21
N GLN A 128 12.90 9.77 -29.63
CA GLN A 128 12.99 8.34 -29.90
C GLN A 128 11.79 7.57 -29.37
N ARG A 129 11.25 7.95 -28.20
CA ARG A 129 10.00 7.39 -27.69
C ARG A 129 8.80 7.68 -28.59
N ALA A 130 8.73 8.88 -29.18
CA ALA A 130 7.67 9.24 -30.13
C ALA A 130 7.65 8.31 -31.36
N LEU A 131 8.82 7.94 -31.86
CA LEU A 131 8.93 7.03 -33.00
C LEU A 131 8.60 5.57 -32.65
N CYS A 132 8.63 5.20 -31.37
CA CYS A 132 8.35 3.85 -30.89
C CYS A 132 6.96 3.71 -30.26
N GLU A 133 6.07 4.70 -30.39
CA GLU A 133 4.71 4.56 -29.88
C GLU A 133 3.90 3.55 -30.68
N ASP A 134 3.08 2.77 -29.98
CA ASP A 134 2.08 1.90 -30.59
C ASP A 134 0.78 2.70 -30.77
N PRO A 135 0.33 2.96 -32.01
CA PRO A 135 -0.93 3.68 -32.26
C PRO A 135 -2.13 3.08 -31.51
N LYS A 136 -2.16 1.76 -31.31
CA LYS A 136 -3.24 1.10 -30.56
C LYS A 136 -3.28 1.53 -29.09
N LEU A 137 -2.11 1.65 -28.48
CA LEU A 137 -1.98 2.06 -27.07
C LEU A 137 -2.41 3.53 -26.88
N ILE A 138 -2.14 4.38 -27.87
CA ILE A 138 -2.62 5.76 -27.91
C ILE A 138 -4.15 5.80 -28.05
N GLU A 139 -4.72 5.00 -28.96
CA GLU A 139 -6.17 4.91 -29.15
C GLU A 139 -6.90 4.41 -27.89
N GLU A 140 -6.36 3.37 -27.23
CA GLU A 140 -6.88 2.87 -25.95
C GLU A 140 -6.90 3.97 -24.88
N TRP A 141 -5.85 4.79 -24.80
CA TRP A 141 -5.80 5.92 -23.87
C TRP A 141 -6.90 6.96 -24.15
N PHE A 142 -7.11 7.34 -25.42
CA PHE A 142 -8.20 8.25 -25.78
C PHE A 142 -9.58 7.64 -25.52
N GLY A 143 -9.72 6.32 -25.65
CA GLY A 143 -10.90 5.57 -25.24
C GLY A 143 -11.19 5.71 -23.74
N LEU A 144 -10.17 5.54 -22.89
CA LEU A 144 -10.29 5.73 -21.44
C LEU A 144 -10.74 7.15 -21.09
N VAL A 145 -10.14 8.17 -21.70
CA VAL A 145 -10.52 9.58 -21.48
C VAL A 145 -11.98 9.82 -21.87
N SER A 146 -12.41 9.29 -23.02
CA SER A 146 -13.80 9.43 -23.49
C SER A 146 -14.79 8.74 -22.55
N ASN A 147 -14.46 7.54 -22.05
CA ASN A 147 -15.27 6.82 -21.08
C ASN A 147 -15.41 7.58 -19.76
N MET A 148 -14.32 8.21 -19.29
CA MET A 148 -14.34 9.03 -18.08
C MET A 148 -15.16 10.30 -18.26
N GLN A 149 -15.06 10.97 -19.43
CA GLN A 149 -15.88 12.12 -19.76
C GLN A 149 -17.38 11.78 -19.74
N ALA A 150 -17.76 10.65 -20.36
CA ALA A 150 -19.14 10.18 -20.37
C ALA A 150 -19.65 9.81 -18.97
N LYS A 151 -18.86 9.07 -18.19
CA LYS A 151 -19.24 8.59 -16.85
C LYS A 151 -19.48 9.73 -15.85
N TYR A 152 -18.65 10.78 -15.89
CA TYR A 152 -18.71 11.88 -14.92
C TYR A 152 -19.31 13.17 -15.49
N GLY A 153 -19.82 13.16 -16.74
CA GLY A 153 -20.45 14.33 -17.36
C GLY A 153 -19.48 15.50 -17.57
N ILE A 154 -18.20 15.23 -17.80
CA ILE A 154 -17.19 16.29 -18.00
C ILE A 154 -17.36 16.85 -19.41
N ILE A 155 -18.00 18.01 -19.52
CA ILE A 155 -18.11 18.76 -20.78
C ILE A 155 -16.69 19.22 -21.18
N GLY A 156 -16.20 18.72 -22.32
CA GLY A 156 -14.82 18.95 -22.75
C GLY A 156 -14.49 20.44 -22.93
N PHE A 157 -13.27 20.83 -22.55
CA PHE A 157 -12.68 22.17 -22.71
C PHE A 157 -12.53 22.65 -24.18
N LEU A 158 -13.09 21.94 -25.16
CA LEU A 158 -12.91 22.23 -26.59
C LEU A 158 -13.91 23.24 -27.17
N GLU A 159 -14.77 23.85 -26.36
CA GLU A 159 -15.77 24.83 -26.84
C GLU A 159 -15.36 26.31 -26.80
N THR A 160 -14.15 26.66 -26.33
CA THR A 160 -13.70 28.08 -26.31
C THR A 160 -12.65 28.43 -27.35
N ARG A 161 -12.74 27.88 -28.56
CA ARG A 161 -12.08 28.46 -29.76
C ARG A 161 -12.96 28.38 -31.02
N LYS A 162 -14.24 28.74 -30.94
CA LYS A 162 -14.90 29.36 -32.11
C LYS A 162 -14.48 30.82 -32.14
N SER A 163 -13.30 31.07 -32.74
CA SER A 163 -12.82 32.42 -33.04
C SER A 163 -13.90 33.16 -33.82
N ILE A 164 -14.37 34.25 -33.24
CA ILE A 164 -15.15 35.29 -33.92
C ILE A 164 -14.35 35.67 -35.18
N ARG A 165 -14.86 35.28 -36.35
CA ARG A 165 -14.44 35.83 -37.63
C ARG A 165 -15.49 36.91 -37.96
N LEU A 166 -15.17 38.16 -37.61
CA LEU A 166 -15.90 39.32 -38.13
C LEU A 166 -15.47 39.52 -39.58
N ASN A 167 -16.49 39.71 -40.44
CA ASN A 167 -16.51 40.06 -41.87
C ASN A 167 -15.28 39.77 -42.73
#